data_AF-A0A9C9H0W5-F1
#
_entry.id   AF-A0A9C9H0W5-F1
#
_cell.length_a   1.000
_cell.length_b   1.000
_cell.length_c   1.000
_cell.angle_alpha   90.00
_cell.angle_beta   90.00
_cell.angle_gamma   90.00
#
_symmetry.space_group_name_H-M   'P 1'
#
loop_
_entity.id
_entity.type
_entity.pdbx_description
1 polymer ?
#
loop_
_entity_poly.entity_id
_entity_poly.type
_entity_poly.pdbx_seq_one_letter_code
_entity_poly.pdbx_strand_id
1 'polypeptide(L)' 'MSLKQIWVDADACPKVIKDILFRAADRVSVSVTLVANQPLQIPKSRYIRSVQVAAGFDVADNYIVQHAEAGDLVI' A
#
# COMPACT_ATOMS: atom_id res chain seq x y z
N MET A 1 -20.44 -3.05 0.39
CA MET A 1 -19.53 -1.89 0.27
C MET A 1 -18.51 -2.20 -0.80
N SER A 2 -18.30 -1.30 -1.76
CA SER A 2 -17.23 -1.46 -2.76
C SER A 2 -15.91 -1.00 -2.13
N LEU A 3 -14.86 -1.81 -2.26
CA LEU A 3 -13.52 -1.50 -1.76
C LEU A 3 -12.91 -0.38 -2.62
N LYS A 4 -12.56 0.76 -2.00
CA LYS A 4 -12.02 1.92 -2.73
C LYS A 4 -10.52 1.75 -3.05
N GLN A 5 -9.71 1.43 -2.05
CA GLN A 5 -8.27 1.18 -2.18
C GLN A 5 -7.71 0.38 -0.99
N ILE A 6 -6.50 -0.13 -1.15
CA ILE A 6 -5.73 -0.82 -0.11
C ILE A 6 -4.48 0.00 0.19
N TRP A 7 -4.24 0.25 1.48
CA TRP A 7 -3.03 0.84 2.03
C TRP A 7 -2.19 -0.26 2.67
N VAL A 8 -0.87 -0.21 2.48
CA VAL A 8 0.05 -1.20 3.03
C VAL A 8 1.22 -0.51 3.71
N ASP A 9 1.47 -0.80 4.98
CA ASP A 9 2.78 -0.53 5.57
C ASP A 9 3.79 -1.54 5.01
N ALA A 10 4.62 -1.07 4.09
CA ALA A 10 5.54 -1.92 3.35
C ALA A 10 6.89 -2.15 4.06
N ASP A 11 7.16 -1.44 5.15
CA ASP A 11 8.34 -1.64 6.00
C ASP A 11 8.16 -2.89 6.88
N ALA A 12 6.92 -3.13 7.36
CA ALA A 12 6.57 -4.33 8.13
C ALA A 12 6.07 -5.49 7.27
N CYS A 13 5.61 -5.25 6.04
CA CYS A 13 4.96 -6.27 5.22
C CYS A 13 5.95 -7.21 4.48
N PRO A 14 5.88 -8.55 4.69
CA PRO A 14 6.74 -9.51 4.00
C PRO A 14 6.57 -9.47 2.48
N LYS A 15 7.66 -9.74 1.74
CA LYS A 15 7.67 -9.74 0.27
C LYS A 15 6.56 -10.60 -0.34
N VAL A 16 6.35 -11.81 0.20
CA VAL A 16 5.33 -12.74 -0.32
C VAL A 16 3.92 -12.16 -0.24
N ILE A 17 3.62 -11.38 0.80
CA ILE A 17 2.32 -10.71 0.95
C ILE A 17 2.19 -9.60 -0.08
N LYS A 18 3.23 -8.79 -0.29
CA LYS A 18 3.27 -7.77 -1.36
C LYS A 18 3.02 -8.39 -2.74
N ASP A 19 3.64 -9.53 -3.04
CA ASP A 19 3.44 -10.24 -4.31
C ASP A 19 2.01 -10.78 -4.50
N ILE A 20 1.34 -11.17 -3.40
CA ILE A 20 -0.09 -11.54 -3.44
C ILE A 20 -0.94 -10.30 -3.71
N LEU A 21 -0.67 -9.20 -3.02
CA LEU A 21 -1.40 -7.94 -3.19
C LEU A 21 -1.26 -7.38 -4.59
N PHE A 22 -0.07 -7.46 -5.20
CA PHE A 22 0.15 -7.02 -6.58
C PHE A 22 -0.70 -7.80 -7.57
N ARG A 23 -0.73 -9.14 -7.44
CA ARG A 23 -1.57 -10.01 -8.28
C ARG A 23 -3.07 -9.75 -8.06
N ALA A 24 -3.47 -9.49 -6.82
CA ALA A 24 -4.85 -9.16 -6.49
C ALA A 24 -5.26 -7.81 -7.08
N ALA A 25 -4.43 -6.77 -6.93
CA ALA A 25 -4.65 -5.43 -7.44
C ALA A 25 -5.03 -5.44 -8.93
N ASP A 26 -4.23 -6.14 -9.74
CA ASP A 26 -4.48 -6.27 -11.17
C ASP A 26 -5.73 -7.10 -11.48
N ARG A 27 -5.94 -8.21 -10.76
CA ARG A 27 -7.06 -9.12 -11.01
C ARG A 27 -8.42 -8.49 -10.72
N VAL A 28 -8.53 -7.73 -9.64
CA VAL A 28 -9.79 -7.10 -9.21
C VAL A 28 -9.85 -5.60 -9.50
N SER A 29 -8.81 -5.06 -10.16
CA SER A 29 -8.73 -3.64 -10.53
C SER A 29 -8.86 -2.68 -9.32
N VAL A 30 -8.22 -3.04 -8.21
CA VAL A 30 -8.22 -2.25 -6.97
C VAL A 30 -6.86 -1.59 -6.79
N SER A 31 -6.86 -0.30 -6.47
CA SER A 31 -5.65 0.45 -6.16
C SER A 31 -5.00 -0.05 -4.86
N VAL A 32 -3.70 -0.33 -4.91
CA VAL A 32 -2.84 -0.65 -3.78
C VAL A 32 -1.73 0.40 -3.69
N THR A 33 -1.65 1.06 -2.54
CA THR A 33 -0.59 2.02 -2.24
C THR A 33 0.30 1.50 -1.12
N LEU A 34 1.57 1.27 -1.42
CA LEU A 34 2.58 0.87 -0.44
C LEU A 34 3.26 2.10 0.15
N VAL A 35 3.32 2.17 1.47
CA VAL A 35 3.99 3.26 2.19
C VAL A 35 5.21 2.70 2.89
N ALA A 36 6.38 3.30 2.68
CA ALA A 36 7.64 2.85 3.28
C ALA A 36 8.62 4.00 3.48
N ASN A 37 9.53 3.87 4.44
CA ASN A 37 10.62 4.80 4.66
C ASN A 37 11.78 4.68 3.65
N GLN A 38 11.70 3.67 2.78
CA GLN A 38 12.72 3.34 1.80
C GLN A 38 12.10 3.12 0.41
N PRO A 39 12.88 3.29 -0.69
CA PRO A 39 12.38 3.04 -2.02
C PRO A 39 11.97 1.57 -2.20
N LEU A 40 10.78 1.35 -2.76
CA LEU A 40 10.25 0.02 -3.04
C LEU A 40 10.33 -0.30 -4.53
N GLN A 41 10.71 -1.54 -4.85
CA GLN A 41 10.53 -2.09 -6.19
C GLN A 41 9.10 -2.60 -6.33
N ILE A 42 8.33 -1.99 -7.24
CA ILE A 42 6.96 -2.39 -7.56
C ILE A 42 6.85 -2.78 -9.04
N PRO A 43 5.97 -3.72 -9.40
CA PRO A 43 5.75 -4.07 -10.81
C PRO A 43 5.07 -2.90 -11.55
N LYS A 44 5.22 -2.89 -12.89
CA LYS A 44 4.48 -1.94 -13.74
C LYS A 44 3.00 -2.30 -13.73
N SER A 45 2.19 -1.48 -13.05
CA SER A 45 0.74 -1.58 -13.03
C SER A 45 0.11 -0.21 -12.89
N ARG A 46 -1.13 -0.06 -13.39
CA ARG A 46 -1.96 1.14 -13.16
C ARG A 46 -2.58 1.18 -11.76
N TYR A 47 -2.59 0.03 -11.07
CA TYR A 47 -3.23 -0.18 -9.78
C TYR A 47 -2.24 -0.23 -8.62
N ILE A 48 -0.93 -0.17 -8.86
CA ILE A 48 0.08 -0.29 -7.81
C ILE A 48 0.91 0.99 -7.76
N ARG A 49 1.01 1.59 -6.58
CA ARG A 49 1.77 2.81 -6.33
C ARG A 49 2.60 2.65 -5.08
N SER A 50 3.76 3.30 -5.02
CA SER A 50 4.53 3.44 -3.78
C SER A 50 4.64 4.91 -3.39
N VAL A 51 4.57 5.14 -2.09
CA VAL A 51 4.86 6.42 -1.44
C VAL A 51 6.05 6.18 -0.53
N GLN A 52 7.12 6.95 -0.75
CA GLN A 52 8.22 7.00 0.17
C GLN A 52 7.97 8.10 1.20
N VAL A 53 8.04 7.76 2.48
CA VAL A 53 7.97 8.70 3.60
C VAL A 53 9.35 8.87 4.23
N ALA A 54 9.48 9.84 5.14
CA ALA A 54 10.70 10.01 5.92
C ALA A 54 10.93 8.79 6.84
N ALA A 55 12.19 8.53 7.17
CA ALA A 55 12.52 7.57 8.21
C ALA A 55 12.06 8.08 9.57
N GLY A 56 11.49 7.19 10.37
CA GLY A 56 11.02 7.51 11.71
C GLY A 56 10.00 6.48 12.19
N PHE A 57 9.78 6.46 13.50
CA PHE A 57 8.74 5.63 14.11
C PHE A 57 7.35 6.16 13.72
N ASP A 58 6.42 5.25 13.44
CA ASP A 58 5.02 5.51 13.05
C ASP A 58 4.82 6.45 11.84
N VAL A 59 5.85 6.75 11.05
CA VAL A 59 5.70 7.71 9.93
C VAL A 59 4.81 7.14 8.83
N ALA A 60 4.97 5.87 8.49
CA ALA A 60 4.13 5.19 7.52
C ALA A 60 2.68 5.09 8.01
N ASP A 61 2.48 4.70 9.28
CA ASP A 61 1.16 4.62 9.90
C ASP A 61 0.44 5.97 9.89
N ASN A 62 1.11 7.03 10.31
CA ASN A 62 0.56 8.38 10.32
C ASN A 62 0.19 8.85 8.91
N TYR A 63 1.01 8.52 7.90
CA TYR A 63 0.67 8.82 6.52
C TYR A 63 -0.60 8.08 6.09
N ILE A 64 -0.71 6.77 6.37
CA ILE A 64 -1.92 6.01 6.03
C ILE A 64 -3.14 6.58 6.75
N VAL A 65 -3.06 6.85 8.06
CA VAL A 65 -4.17 7.41 8.86
C VAL A 65 -4.66 8.74 8.31
N GLN A 66 -3.75 9.60 7.82
CA GLN A 66 -4.10 10.91 7.27
C GLN A 66 -4.80 10.84 5.90
N HIS A 67 -4.59 9.75 5.14
CA HIS A 67 -5.08 9.63 3.76
C HIS A 67 -6.17 8.57 3.59
N ALA A 68 -6.32 7.66 4.55
CA ALA A 68 -7.32 6.61 4.51
C ALA A 68 -8.73 7.19 4.69
N GLU A 69 -9.65 6.74 3.86
CA GLU A 69 -11.06 7.09 3.95
C GLU A 69 -11.92 5.89 4.34
N ALA A 70 -13.17 6.16 4.74
CA ALA A 70 -14.16 5.10 4.92
C ALA A 70 -14.33 4.28 3.61
N GLY A 71 -14.18 2.96 3.73
CA GLY A 71 -14.24 2.01 2.61
C GLY A 71 -12.87 1.58 2.08
N ASP A 72 -11.78 2.11 2.63
CA ASP A 72 -10.43 1.62 2.39
C ASP A 72 -10.11 0.41 3.27
N LEU A 73 -9.13 -0.40 2.85
CA LEU A 73 -8.54 -1.47 3.65
C LEU A 73 -7.09 -1.11 3.97
N VAL A 74 -6.69 -1.27 5.22
CA VAL A 74 -5.31 -1.07 5.68
C VAL A 74 -4.71 -2.42 6.07
N ILE A 75 -3.49 -2.68 5.63
CA ILE A 75 -2.72 -3.93 5.86
C ILE A 75 -1.36 -3.57 6.46
#